data_AF-A0AAN6GUX5-F1
#
_entry.id   AF-A0AAN6GUX5-F1
#
_cell.length_a   1.000
_cell.length_b   1.000
_cell.length_c   1.000
_cell.angle_alpha   90.00
_cell.angle_beta   90.00
_cell.angle_gamma   90.00
#
_symmetry.space_group_name_H-M   'P 1'
#
loop_
_entity.id
_entity.type
_entity.pdbx_description
1 polymer ?
#
loop_
_entity_poly.entity_id
_entity_poly.type
_entity_poly.pdbx_seq_one_letter_code
_entity_poly.pdbx_strand_id
1 'polypeptide(L)'
;MSTERIATAHSAGAQSQDPLVLRTVAEYRQWQQQVRQPSSSSSKLPTIGFVPTMGALHEGHLSLVQASIAESDYTVVSIFVNPAQFAPHEDLDAYPRTFDSDLAKLKSLASHSTASSNRKVDVIFLPTVAEMYPNGFTQQVEDQVGAFVEIRGLANEMEGKSRPGFFRGVATVVTKLFHVIQPDYAYFGQKDIQQSIILRRLLSDLLFAYPPSPAHLRVLPTGRDPKDGLALSSRNAYLTPRARAVSPVLYRALREAESVFKTHASQGSTSSADAAQRVVHQTLEAARNIVLEQSQKCAAEAVSSEDERVILHLDYITLNDPASLVDLEKELEAGRSVDLSRGAILSGAALIRQGESGRVTRLIDNILLGFTL
;
A
#
# COMPACT_ATOMS: atom_id res chain seq x y z
N MET A 1 35.66 -43.92 4.26
CA MET A 1 35.11 -42.95 5.24
C MET A 1 35.13 -41.59 4.56
N SER A 2 34.05 -40.88 4.26
CA SER A 2 32.62 -41.13 4.31
C SER A 2 32.03 -40.11 3.32
N THR A 3 31.33 -40.59 2.30
CA THR A 3 30.62 -39.78 1.31
C THR A 3 29.27 -39.36 1.91
N GLU A 4 29.09 -38.06 2.19
CA GLU A 4 27.81 -37.52 2.63
C GLU A 4 26.82 -37.48 1.47
N ARG A 5 25.64 -38.05 1.74
CA ARG A 5 24.56 -38.29 0.79
C ARG A 5 23.81 -36.99 0.51
N ILE A 6 23.76 -36.64 -0.76
CA ILE A 6 22.78 -35.71 -1.33
C ILE A 6 21.39 -36.32 -1.10
N ALA A 7 20.53 -35.62 -0.35
CA ALA A 7 19.15 -36.03 -0.12
C ALA A 7 18.31 -35.79 -1.38
N THR A 8 18.05 -36.85 -2.13
CA THR A 8 17.04 -36.88 -3.20
C THR A 8 15.65 -36.95 -2.57
N ALA A 9 14.88 -35.86 -2.66
CA ALA A 9 13.49 -35.82 -2.24
C ALA A 9 12.58 -36.41 -3.34
N HIS A 10 12.36 -37.72 -3.31
CA HIS A 10 11.24 -38.39 -3.99
C HIS A 10 10.59 -39.36 -2.99
N SER A 11 9.64 -38.85 -2.21
CA SER A 11 8.56 -39.63 -1.63
C SER A 11 7.43 -38.68 -1.23
N ALA A 12 6.23 -38.92 -1.74
CA ALA A 12 5.00 -38.26 -1.32
C ALA A 12 4.78 -38.51 0.19
N GLY A 13 5.18 -37.54 1.01
CA GLY A 13 5.01 -37.51 2.46
C GLY A 13 4.52 -36.12 2.84
N ALA A 14 3.50 -36.06 3.69
CA ALA A 14 2.76 -34.87 4.10
C ALA A 14 3.59 -33.58 4.05
N GLN A 15 3.33 -32.74 3.04
CA GLN A 15 3.92 -31.41 2.96
C GLN A 15 3.54 -30.66 4.24
N SER A 16 4.56 -30.16 4.95
CA SER A 16 4.37 -29.27 6.10
C SER A 16 3.30 -28.22 5.77
N GLN A 17 2.32 -28.03 6.66
CA GLN A 17 1.31 -26.98 6.47
C GLN A 17 1.90 -25.57 6.56
N ASP A 18 3.12 -25.43 7.08
CA ASP A 18 3.78 -24.14 7.23
C ASP A 18 4.30 -23.57 5.90
N PRO A 19 4.40 -22.23 5.77
CA PRO A 19 5.11 -21.60 4.66
C PRO A 19 6.62 -21.84 4.76
N LEU A 20 7.28 -22.01 3.61
CA LEU A 20 8.74 -22.02 3.51
C LEU A 20 9.28 -20.62 3.74
N VAL A 21 10.30 -20.47 4.58
CA VAL A 21 10.98 -19.18 4.79
C VAL A 21 12.27 -19.18 3.99
N LEU A 22 12.31 -18.43 2.89
CA LEU A 22 13.46 -18.35 1.98
C LEU A 22 14.13 -16.98 2.13
N ARG A 23 15.45 -16.96 2.34
CA ARG A 23 16.20 -15.75 2.71
C ARG A 23 17.08 -15.21 1.59
N THR A 24 17.34 -16.01 0.57
CA THR A 24 18.15 -15.61 -0.58
C THR A 24 17.38 -15.71 -1.88
N VAL A 25 17.77 -14.91 -2.87
CA VAL A 25 17.24 -14.96 -4.23
C VAL A 25 17.49 -16.32 -4.87
N ALA A 26 18.63 -16.95 -4.56
CA ALA A 26 18.97 -18.28 -5.06
C ALA A 26 17.99 -19.35 -4.56
N GLU A 27 17.72 -19.39 -3.25
CA GLU A 27 16.73 -20.31 -2.65
C GLU A 27 15.34 -20.11 -3.26
N TYR A 28 14.89 -18.86 -3.38
CA TYR A 28 13.58 -18.57 -3.98
C TYR A 28 13.49 -19.05 -5.43
N ARG A 29 14.50 -18.74 -6.26
CA ARG A 29 14.50 -19.15 -7.68
C ARG A 29 14.54 -20.65 -7.85
N GLN A 30 15.27 -21.36 -6.98
CA GLN A 30 15.27 -22.82 -6.97
C GLN A 30 13.87 -23.38 -6.68
N TRP A 31 13.19 -22.86 -5.65
CA TRP A 31 11.80 -23.24 -5.35
C TRP A 31 10.85 -22.91 -6.52
N GLN A 32 10.95 -21.69 -7.05
CA GLN A 32 10.12 -21.22 -8.14
C GLN A 32 10.26 -22.11 -9.39
N GLN A 33 11.48 -22.49 -9.77
CA GLN A 33 11.74 -23.40 -10.89
C GLN A 33 11.16 -24.79 -10.68
N GLN A 34 11.06 -25.26 -9.43
CA GLN A 34 10.45 -26.56 -9.11
C GLN A 34 8.94 -26.52 -9.23
N VAL A 35 8.30 -25.45 -8.75
CA VAL A 35 6.82 -25.35 -8.75
C VAL A 35 6.27 -24.85 -10.08
N ARG A 36 7.06 -24.09 -10.85
CA ARG A 36 6.65 -23.51 -12.13
C ARG A 36 6.96 -24.44 -13.30
N GLN A 37 6.51 -25.68 -13.19
CA GLN A 37 6.57 -26.70 -14.23
C GLN A 37 5.15 -27.11 -14.64
N PRO A 38 4.91 -27.47 -15.91
CA PRO A 38 3.64 -28.05 -16.31
C PRO A 38 3.40 -29.36 -15.56
N SER A 39 2.16 -29.63 -15.16
CA SER A 39 1.82 -30.94 -14.60
C SER A 39 1.58 -31.95 -15.72
N SER A 40 1.61 -33.24 -15.39
CA SER A 40 1.21 -34.30 -16.32
C SER A 40 -0.25 -34.17 -16.80
N SER A 41 -1.07 -33.41 -16.08
CA SER A 41 -2.49 -33.17 -16.35
C SER A 41 -2.79 -31.83 -17.02
N SER A 42 -1.83 -30.91 -17.14
CA SER A 42 -2.05 -29.57 -17.71
C SER A 42 -0.76 -28.96 -18.25
N SER A 43 -0.81 -28.45 -19.49
CA SER A 43 0.27 -27.67 -20.10
C SER A 43 0.38 -26.24 -19.55
N LYS A 44 -0.62 -25.77 -18.79
CA LYS A 44 -0.61 -24.46 -18.17
C LYS A 44 0.31 -24.46 -16.95
N LEU A 45 1.22 -23.49 -16.88
CA LEU A 45 2.08 -23.29 -15.71
C LEU A 45 1.24 -22.85 -14.50
N PRO A 46 1.58 -23.32 -13.29
CA PRO A 46 0.98 -22.82 -12.06
C PRO A 46 1.24 -21.32 -11.88
N THR A 47 0.23 -20.62 -11.38
CA THR A 47 0.25 -19.19 -11.14
C THR A 47 0.85 -18.83 -9.78
N ILE A 48 1.60 -17.73 -9.73
CA ILE A 48 2.18 -17.17 -8.50
C ILE A 48 1.54 -15.83 -8.20
N GLY A 49 0.85 -15.75 -7.06
CA GLY A 49 0.38 -14.51 -6.45
C GLY A 49 1.41 -13.96 -5.47
N PHE A 50 1.63 -12.65 -5.50
CA PHE A 50 2.66 -12.00 -4.70
C PHE A 50 2.14 -10.83 -3.88
N VAL A 51 2.41 -10.84 -2.57
CA VAL A 51 2.09 -9.75 -1.65
C VAL A 51 3.39 -9.16 -1.08
N PRO A 52 3.89 -8.04 -1.60
CA PRO A 52 5.03 -7.35 -1.01
C PRO A 52 4.65 -6.60 0.26
N THR A 53 5.39 -6.82 1.34
CA THR A 53 5.17 -6.12 2.63
C THR A 53 6.49 -5.75 3.29
N MET A 54 6.43 -4.84 4.27
CA MET A 54 7.54 -4.54 5.16
C MET A 54 7.44 -5.26 6.51
N GLY A 55 6.51 -6.21 6.67
CA GLY A 55 6.19 -6.84 7.97
C GLY A 55 5.19 -6.04 8.81
N ALA A 56 5.13 -6.33 10.10
CA ALA A 56 4.16 -5.73 11.03
C ALA A 56 2.72 -5.87 10.52
N LEU A 57 2.35 -7.11 10.18
CA LEU A 57 1.14 -7.43 9.46
C LEU A 57 -0.11 -7.13 10.30
N HIS A 58 -1.15 -6.67 9.62
CA HIS A 58 -2.47 -6.36 10.18
C HIS A 58 -3.54 -6.85 9.20
N GLU A 59 -4.82 -6.79 9.57
CA GLU A 59 -5.91 -7.33 8.75
C GLU A 59 -5.92 -6.81 7.30
N GLY A 60 -5.55 -5.54 7.08
CA GLY A 60 -5.39 -5.01 5.73
C GLY A 60 -4.30 -5.70 4.88
N HIS A 61 -3.25 -6.26 5.48
CA HIS A 61 -2.28 -7.09 4.77
C HIS A 61 -2.82 -8.51 4.58
N LEU A 62 -3.46 -9.06 5.61
CA LEU A 62 -4.01 -10.42 5.57
C LEU A 62 -5.10 -10.56 4.50
N SER A 63 -5.89 -9.52 4.24
CA SER A 63 -6.86 -9.52 3.14
C SER A 63 -6.20 -9.60 1.75
N LEU A 64 -5.04 -8.96 1.55
CA LEU A 64 -4.25 -9.10 0.32
C LEU A 64 -3.76 -10.54 0.14
N VAL A 65 -3.28 -11.14 1.23
CA VAL A 65 -2.80 -12.53 1.23
C VAL A 65 -3.95 -13.50 0.96
N GLN A 66 -5.11 -13.30 1.58
CA GLN A 66 -6.31 -14.10 1.33
C GLN A 66 -6.76 -14.01 -0.13
N ALA A 67 -6.70 -12.83 -0.74
CA ALA A 67 -7.02 -12.66 -2.16
C ALA A 67 -6.02 -13.41 -3.05
N SER A 68 -4.72 -13.36 -2.73
CA SER A 68 -3.69 -14.17 -3.41
C SER A 68 -3.97 -15.66 -3.31
N ILE A 69 -4.30 -16.15 -2.10
CA ILE A 69 -4.63 -17.57 -1.85
C ILE A 69 -5.87 -18.00 -2.66
N ALA A 70 -6.84 -17.11 -2.80
CA ALA A 70 -8.07 -17.40 -3.54
C ALA A 70 -7.85 -17.46 -5.07
N GLU A 71 -6.95 -16.64 -5.61
CA GLU A 71 -6.79 -16.45 -7.06
C GLU A 71 -5.59 -17.20 -7.67
N SER A 72 -4.57 -17.53 -6.87
CA SER A 72 -3.31 -18.10 -7.35
C SER A 72 -3.09 -19.55 -6.90
N ASP A 73 -2.30 -20.31 -7.67
CA ASP A 73 -1.93 -21.68 -7.31
C ASP A 73 -0.90 -21.69 -6.16
N TYR A 74 0.03 -20.73 -6.17
CA TYR A 74 0.98 -20.48 -5.08
C TYR A 74 0.94 -19.03 -4.61
N THR A 75 1.01 -18.81 -3.31
CA THR A 75 1.08 -17.46 -2.70
C THR A 75 2.43 -17.21 -2.05
N VAL A 76 3.06 -16.12 -2.46
CA VAL A 76 4.33 -15.64 -1.93
C VAL A 76 4.11 -14.31 -1.22
N VAL A 77 4.62 -14.19 0.00
CA VAL A 77 4.66 -12.93 0.76
C VAL A 77 6.10 -12.53 0.95
N SER A 78 6.47 -11.28 0.65
CA SER A 78 7.77 -10.78 1.11
C SER A 78 7.62 -9.95 2.37
N ILE A 79 8.58 -10.07 3.28
CA ILE A 79 8.72 -9.22 4.45
C ILE A 79 10.11 -8.59 4.34
N PHE A 80 10.15 -7.33 3.93
CA PHE A 80 11.41 -6.60 3.77
C PHE A 80 11.22 -5.11 4.07
N VAL A 81 11.79 -4.64 5.17
CA VAL A 81 11.86 -3.21 5.49
C VAL A 81 12.90 -2.59 4.56
N ASN A 82 12.43 -2.00 3.47
CA ASN A 82 13.28 -1.42 2.44
C ASN A 82 13.92 -0.11 2.92
N PRO A 83 15.24 -0.02 3.11
CA PRO A 83 15.85 1.23 3.57
C PRO A 83 15.81 2.34 2.50
N ALA A 84 15.64 2.01 1.21
CA ALA A 84 15.63 2.99 0.12
C ALA A 84 14.41 3.91 0.07
N GLN A 85 13.36 3.58 0.82
CA GLN A 85 12.16 4.41 0.92
C GLN A 85 12.06 5.14 2.28
N PHE A 86 13.18 5.26 2.99
CA PHE A 86 13.30 6.05 4.21
C PHE A 86 14.38 7.12 4.04
N ALA A 87 14.02 8.38 4.21
CA ALA A 87 15.01 9.46 4.30
C ALA A 87 15.82 9.33 5.62
N PRO A 88 17.01 9.96 5.72
CA PRO A 88 17.86 9.85 6.92
C PRO A 88 17.19 10.28 8.23
N HIS A 89 16.17 11.13 8.16
CA HIS A 89 15.41 11.63 9.32
C HIS A 89 14.10 10.87 9.56
N GLU A 90 13.79 9.85 8.74
CA GLU A 90 12.61 9.01 8.90
C GLU A 90 12.87 7.81 9.80
N ASP A 91 11.80 7.14 10.21
CA ASP A 91 11.77 6.18 11.30
C ASP A 91 12.23 4.75 10.93
N LEU A 92 13.29 4.61 10.10
CA LEU A 92 13.80 3.30 9.68
C LEU A 92 14.18 2.40 10.87
N ASP A 93 14.91 2.96 11.84
CA ASP A 93 15.38 2.23 13.03
C ASP A 93 14.24 1.90 14.00
N ALA A 94 13.20 2.73 14.04
CA ALA A 94 12.04 2.54 14.89
C ALA A 94 10.93 1.71 14.21
N TYR A 95 11.12 1.28 12.96
CA TYR A 95 10.12 0.49 12.25
C TYR A 95 9.95 -0.90 12.90
N PRO A 96 8.71 -1.32 13.23
CA PRO A 96 8.49 -2.58 13.94
C PRO A 96 8.94 -3.80 13.12
N ARG A 97 9.72 -4.68 13.76
CA ARG A 97 10.16 -5.97 13.19
C ARG A 97 9.57 -7.11 14.01
N THR A 98 8.46 -7.66 13.54
CA THR A 98 7.60 -8.59 14.31
C THR A 98 7.46 -9.95 13.63
N PHE A 99 8.57 -10.50 13.12
CA PHE A 99 8.55 -11.69 12.26
C PHE A 99 7.77 -12.88 12.87
N ASP A 100 7.96 -13.18 14.16
CA ASP A 100 7.25 -14.31 14.79
C ASP A 100 5.73 -14.10 14.81
N SER A 101 5.26 -12.87 15.08
CA SER A 101 3.84 -12.53 15.01
C SER A 101 3.32 -12.58 13.57
N ASP A 102 4.11 -12.09 12.62
CA ASP A 102 3.76 -12.08 11.20
C ASP A 102 3.64 -13.51 10.67
N LEU A 103 4.59 -14.38 11.01
CA LEU A 103 4.58 -15.80 10.66
C LEU A 103 3.34 -16.50 11.25
N ALA A 104 3.02 -16.27 12.52
CA ALA A 104 1.83 -16.84 13.15
C ALA A 104 0.53 -16.43 12.43
N LYS A 105 0.40 -15.14 12.08
CA LYS A 105 -0.74 -14.64 11.30
C LYS A 105 -0.83 -15.30 9.93
N LEU A 106 0.28 -15.37 9.18
CA LEU A 106 0.30 -15.98 7.85
C LEU A 106 -0.04 -17.48 7.87
N LYS A 107 0.45 -18.22 8.88
CA LYS A 107 0.09 -19.64 9.08
C LYS A 107 -1.41 -19.83 9.33
N SER A 108 -2.06 -18.88 10.00
CA SER A 108 -3.50 -18.97 10.30
C SER A 108 -4.42 -18.79 9.08
N LEU A 109 -3.90 -18.30 7.94
CA LEU A 109 -4.69 -17.98 6.75
C LEU A 109 -5.03 -19.18 5.83
N ALA A 110 -4.74 -20.41 6.25
CA ALA A 110 -5.03 -21.61 5.44
C ALA A 110 -6.53 -21.68 5.08
N SER A 111 -6.83 -21.68 3.77
CA SER A 111 -8.19 -21.75 3.27
C SER A 111 -8.68 -23.20 3.29
N HIS A 112 -9.84 -23.44 3.91
CA HIS A 112 -10.52 -24.73 3.91
C HIS A 112 -11.46 -24.88 2.70
N SER A 113 -11.19 -24.13 1.61
CA SER A 113 -12.16 -23.98 0.52
C SER A 113 -12.08 -25.15 -0.46
N THR A 114 -12.99 -26.09 -0.24
CA THR A 114 -13.35 -27.28 -1.04
C THR A 114 -12.40 -28.47 -0.90
N ALA A 115 -12.99 -29.67 -0.99
CA ALA A 115 -12.41 -30.99 -0.70
C ALA A 115 -11.19 -31.40 -1.55
N SER A 116 -10.63 -30.49 -2.36
CA SER A 116 -9.56 -30.77 -3.32
C SER A 116 -8.38 -29.79 -3.30
N SER A 117 -8.39 -28.72 -2.49
CA SER A 117 -7.25 -27.78 -2.45
C SER A 117 -7.09 -27.03 -1.12
N ASN A 118 -6.17 -27.51 -0.27
CA ASN A 118 -5.67 -26.79 0.90
C ASN A 118 -4.73 -25.65 0.44
N ARG A 119 -5.29 -24.52 -0.01
CA ARG A 119 -4.48 -23.35 -0.40
C ARG A 119 -4.07 -22.54 0.83
N LYS A 120 -2.82 -22.08 0.85
CA LYS A 120 -2.15 -21.43 1.99
C LYS A 120 -1.11 -20.43 1.49
N VAL A 121 -0.38 -19.81 2.41
CA VAL A 121 0.87 -19.14 2.08
C VAL A 121 1.95 -20.20 1.86
N ASP A 122 2.58 -20.20 0.70
CA ASP A 122 3.59 -21.20 0.33
C ASP A 122 4.99 -20.76 0.70
N VAL A 123 5.31 -19.48 0.47
CA VAL A 123 6.63 -18.90 0.71
C VAL A 123 6.53 -17.56 1.41
N ILE A 124 7.36 -17.38 2.43
CA ILE A 124 7.75 -16.09 2.96
C ILE A 124 9.17 -15.78 2.48
N PHE A 125 9.30 -14.81 1.58
CA PHE A 125 10.59 -14.29 1.14
C PHE A 125 11.07 -13.22 2.13
N LEU A 126 12.12 -13.55 2.88
CA LEU A 126 12.64 -12.74 3.98
C LEU A 126 14.12 -12.39 3.73
N PRO A 127 14.42 -11.56 2.70
CA PRO A 127 15.78 -11.23 2.34
C PRO A 127 16.43 -10.26 3.33
N THR A 128 17.75 -10.27 3.38
CA THR A 128 18.53 -9.24 4.09
C THR A 128 18.71 -8.00 3.22
N VAL A 129 19.14 -6.89 3.83
CA VAL A 129 19.53 -5.68 3.08
C VAL A 129 20.68 -5.99 2.12
N ALA A 130 21.67 -6.78 2.53
CA ALA A 130 22.80 -7.15 1.68
C ALA A 130 22.37 -7.99 0.46
N GLU A 131 21.39 -8.88 0.63
CA GLU A 131 20.81 -9.66 -0.48
C GLU A 131 20.11 -8.74 -1.49
N MET A 132 19.35 -7.76 -1.01
CA MET A 132 18.62 -6.83 -1.88
C MET A 132 19.53 -5.73 -2.44
N TYR A 133 20.61 -5.36 -1.75
CA TYR A 133 21.53 -4.26 -2.07
C TYR A 133 22.99 -4.76 -1.92
N PRO A 134 23.51 -5.54 -2.88
CA PRO A 134 24.82 -6.20 -2.77
C PRO A 134 26.01 -5.23 -2.78
N ASN A 135 25.83 -4.01 -3.28
CA ASN A 135 26.86 -2.96 -3.24
C ASN A 135 26.87 -2.18 -1.91
N GLY A 136 26.12 -2.64 -0.91
CA GLY A 136 25.81 -1.85 0.28
C GLY A 136 24.68 -0.84 0.04
N PHE A 137 24.21 -0.22 1.12
CA PHE A 137 23.13 0.77 1.07
C PHE A 137 23.37 1.90 2.09
N THR A 138 23.12 3.13 1.65
CA THR A 138 23.10 4.34 2.47
C THR A 138 21.82 5.12 2.22
N GLN A 139 21.28 5.78 3.24
CA GLN A 139 20.05 6.59 3.11
C GLN A 139 20.29 7.92 2.37
N GLN A 140 21.55 8.35 2.23
CA GLN A 140 21.90 9.54 1.44
C GLN A 140 21.86 9.17 -0.06
N VAL A 141 20.92 9.77 -0.80
CA VAL A 141 20.63 9.37 -2.19
C VAL A 141 21.83 9.58 -3.11
N GLU A 142 22.61 10.64 -2.85
CA GLU A 142 23.78 11.05 -3.62
C GLU A 142 24.95 10.06 -3.46
N ASP A 143 25.01 9.37 -2.33
CA ASP A 143 26.07 8.41 -2.00
C ASP A 143 25.70 6.96 -2.39
N GLN A 144 24.48 6.74 -2.89
CA GLN A 144 24.00 5.41 -3.25
C GLN A 144 24.67 4.87 -4.51
N VAL A 145 25.22 3.65 -4.41
CA VAL A 145 25.87 2.95 -5.53
C VAL A 145 25.02 1.78 -6.01
N GLY A 146 24.68 1.76 -7.31
CA GLY A 146 23.96 0.67 -7.95
C GLY A 146 22.86 1.14 -8.89
N ALA A 147 22.01 0.20 -9.31
CA ALA A 147 20.86 0.49 -10.16
C ALA A 147 19.64 0.92 -9.32
N PHE A 148 19.04 2.04 -9.71
CA PHE A 148 17.83 2.59 -9.11
C PHE A 148 16.84 2.98 -10.20
N VAL A 149 15.56 2.92 -9.86
CA VAL A 149 14.46 3.22 -10.77
C VAL A 149 13.79 4.52 -10.32
N GLU A 150 13.71 5.49 -11.22
CA GLU A 150 13.05 6.77 -11.00
C GLU A 150 11.86 6.90 -11.96
N ILE A 151 10.72 7.35 -11.44
CA ILE A 151 9.51 7.61 -12.21
C ILE A 151 9.25 9.11 -12.14
N ARG A 152 9.23 9.78 -13.29
CA ARG A 152 9.14 11.24 -13.37
C ARG A 152 7.68 11.70 -13.43
N GLY A 153 7.41 12.89 -12.90
CA GLY A 153 6.06 13.47 -12.84
C GLY A 153 5.26 12.91 -11.66
N LEU A 154 4.81 11.66 -11.74
CA LEU A 154 3.91 11.07 -10.72
C LEU A 154 4.53 10.99 -9.32
N ALA A 155 5.84 10.76 -9.24
CA ALA A 155 6.56 10.66 -7.97
C ALA A 155 6.75 12.00 -7.25
N ASN A 156 6.50 13.13 -7.93
CA ASN A 156 6.64 14.48 -7.41
C ASN A 156 5.30 15.11 -7.01
N GLU A 157 4.19 14.38 -7.18
CA GLU A 157 2.85 14.79 -6.77
C GLU A 157 2.47 14.19 -5.40
N MET A 158 1.36 14.64 -4.82
CA MET A 158 0.76 14.08 -3.59
C MET A 158 1.78 13.81 -2.46
N GLU A 159 1.86 12.59 -1.92
CA GLU A 159 2.81 12.21 -0.85
C GLU A 159 4.28 12.38 -1.27
N GLY A 160 4.57 12.33 -2.57
CA GLY A 160 5.89 12.56 -3.14
C GLY A 160 6.40 13.99 -2.94
N LYS A 161 5.51 14.98 -2.81
CA LYS A 161 5.87 16.36 -2.45
C LYS A 161 6.43 16.43 -1.03
N SER A 162 5.80 15.72 -0.11
CA SER A 162 6.17 15.70 1.31
C SER A 162 7.31 14.75 1.62
N ARG A 163 7.56 13.76 0.74
CA ARG A 163 8.60 12.73 0.92
C ARG A 163 9.49 12.57 -0.33
N PRO A 164 10.36 13.55 -0.63
CA PRO A 164 11.27 13.47 -1.78
C PRO A 164 12.10 12.18 -1.76
N GLY A 165 12.19 11.50 -2.90
CA GLY A 165 12.94 10.24 -3.02
C GLY A 165 12.19 8.99 -2.55
N PHE A 166 11.07 9.11 -1.82
CA PHE A 166 10.30 7.95 -1.32
C PHE A 166 9.92 6.97 -2.45
N PHE A 167 9.32 7.48 -3.52
CA PHE A 167 8.87 6.64 -4.63
C PHE A 167 10.00 6.11 -5.51
N ARG A 168 11.19 6.74 -5.51
CA ARG A 168 12.40 6.15 -6.11
C ARG A 168 12.79 4.88 -5.36
N GLY A 169 12.74 4.92 -4.03
CA GLY A 169 12.94 3.75 -3.17
C GLY A 169 11.93 2.64 -3.41
N VAL A 170 10.64 2.99 -3.46
CA VAL A 170 9.54 2.05 -3.72
C VAL A 170 9.65 1.44 -5.12
N ALA A 171 9.83 2.25 -6.17
CA ALA A 171 9.97 1.77 -7.54
C ALA A 171 11.18 0.82 -7.68
N THR A 172 12.30 1.16 -7.04
CA THR A 172 13.51 0.33 -7.06
C THR A 172 13.28 -1.03 -6.41
N VAL A 173 12.75 -1.06 -5.16
CA VAL A 173 12.58 -2.33 -4.45
C VAL A 173 11.51 -3.20 -5.09
N VAL A 174 10.40 -2.63 -5.56
CA VAL A 174 9.34 -3.38 -6.23
C VAL A 174 9.82 -3.92 -7.57
N THR A 175 10.61 -3.16 -8.32
CA THR A 175 11.28 -3.66 -9.54
C THR A 175 12.14 -4.88 -9.23
N LYS A 176 13.00 -4.80 -8.20
CA LYS A 176 13.83 -5.93 -7.77
C LYS A 176 12.98 -7.15 -7.39
N LEU A 177 11.95 -6.94 -6.58
CA LEU A 177 11.06 -8.02 -6.14
C LEU A 177 10.33 -8.65 -7.32
N PHE A 178 9.81 -7.89 -8.29
CA PHE A 178 9.18 -8.48 -9.48
C PHE A 178 10.16 -9.29 -10.33
N HIS A 179 11.44 -8.89 -10.42
CA HIS A 179 12.47 -9.70 -11.11
C HIS A 179 12.89 -10.95 -10.34
N VAL A 180 12.81 -10.94 -9.01
CA VAL A 180 13.10 -12.11 -8.17
C VAL A 180 11.91 -13.08 -8.21
N ILE A 181 10.71 -12.56 -7.95
CA ILE A 181 9.49 -13.32 -7.71
C ILE A 181 8.85 -13.81 -9.02
N GLN A 182 8.88 -12.96 -10.05
CA GLN A 182 8.20 -13.13 -11.34
C GLN A 182 6.73 -13.55 -11.19
N PRO A 183 5.91 -12.75 -10.50
CA PRO A 183 4.52 -13.11 -10.20
C PRO A 183 3.63 -13.02 -11.45
N ASP A 184 2.56 -13.80 -11.45
CA ASP A 184 1.44 -13.63 -12.38
C ASP A 184 0.51 -12.52 -11.89
N TYR A 185 0.30 -12.43 -10.58
CA TYR A 185 -0.49 -11.37 -9.93
C TYR A 185 0.27 -10.78 -8.76
N ALA A 186 0.20 -9.45 -8.61
CA ALA A 186 0.75 -8.77 -7.43
C ALA A 186 -0.36 -7.97 -6.72
N TYR A 187 -0.45 -8.08 -5.40
CA TYR A 187 -1.54 -7.51 -4.61
C TYR A 187 -1.04 -6.32 -3.78
N PHE A 188 -1.71 -5.19 -3.94
CA PHE A 188 -1.41 -3.95 -3.23
C PHE A 188 -2.69 -3.35 -2.64
N GLY A 189 -2.56 -2.65 -1.51
CA GLY A 189 -3.69 -1.96 -0.88
C GLY A 189 -3.92 -0.58 -1.50
N GLN A 190 -5.19 -0.25 -1.77
CA GLN A 190 -5.60 1.08 -2.25
C GLN A 190 -5.23 2.20 -1.28
N LYS A 191 -5.06 1.89 0.01
CA LYS A 191 -4.67 2.88 1.03
C LYS A 191 -3.49 3.75 0.59
N ASP A 192 -2.52 3.13 -0.08
CA ASP A 192 -1.37 3.81 -0.68
C ASP A 192 -1.61 4.00 -2.18
N ILE A 193 -2.63 4.78 -2.55
CA ILE A 193 -3.14 4.90 -3.93
C ILE A 193 -2.08 5.40 -4.92
N GLN A 194 -1.30 6.41 -4.52
CA GLN A 194 -0.23 6.94 -5.35
C GLN A 194 0.82 5.85 -5.66
N GLN A 195 1.18 5.02 -4.68
CA GLN A 195 2.06 3.88 -4.91
C GLN A 195 1.48 2.94 -5.96
N SER A 196 0.19 2.58 -5.84
CA SER A 196 -0.47 1.68 -6.79
C SER A 196 -0.45 2.23 -8.23
N ILE A 197 -0.73 3.52 -8.40
CA ILE A 197 -0.73 4.18 -9.72
C ILE A 197 0.69 4.28 -10.29
N ILE A 198 1.66 4.65 -9.47
CA ILE A 198 3.08 4.70 -9.84
C ILE A 198 3.56 3.32 -10.30
N LEU A 199 3.23 2.25 -9.57
CA LEU A 199 3.62 0.89 -9.95
C LEU A 199 2.92 0.41 -11.22
N ARG A 200 1.66 0.77 -11.42
CA ARG A 200 0.97 0.49 -12.70
C ARG A 200 1.64 1.22 -13.87
N ARG A 201 2.04 2.48 -13.68
CA ARG A 201 2.79 3.23 -14.69
C ARG A 201 4.15 2.58 -14.98
N LEU A 202 4.86 2.17 -13.94
CA LEU A 202 6.15 1.49 -14.03
C LEU A 202 6.06 0.21 -14.88
N LEU A 203 5.02 -0.61 -14.68
CA LEU A 203 4.81 -1.84 -15.45
C LEU A 203 4.63 -1.57 -16.94
N SER A 204 3.84 -0.55 -17.29
CA SER A 204 3.62 -0.15 -18.68
C SER A 204 4.87 0.46 -19.31
N ASP A 205 5.52 1.40 -18.63
CA ASP A 205 6.59 2.21 -19.21
C ASP A 205 7.89 1.39 -19.38
N LEU A 206 8.16 0.43 -18.50
CA LEU A 206 9.33 -0.45 -18.59
C LEU A 206 9.01 -1.85 -19.16
N LEU A 207 7.80 -2.06 -19.67
CA LEU A 207 7.40 -3.27 -20.40
C LEU A 207 7.69 -4.56 -19.63
N PHE A 208 7.24 -4.62 -18.37
CA PHE A 208 7.51 -5.76 -17.49
C PHE A 208 6.93 -7.06 -18.05
N ALA A 209 7.72 -8.14 -17.96
CA ALA A 209 7.22 -9.49 -18.20
C ALA A 209 6.36 -10.02 -17.04
N TYR A 210 6.64 -9.56 -15.81
CA TYR A 210 5.97 -10.00 -14.58
C TYR A 210 5.80 -8.86 -13.57
N PRO A 211 4.59 -8.64 -13.03
CA PRO A 211 3.32 -9.09 -13.61
C PRO A 211 3.15 -8.53 -15.04
N PRO A 212 2.45 -9.24 -15.94
CA PRO A 212 2.51 -8.97 -17.38
C PRO A 212 1.77 -7.70 -17.83
N SER A 213 0.94 -7.10 -16.97
CA SER A 213 0.30 -5.82 -17.27
C SER A 213 -0.16 -5.11 -16.00
N PRO A 214 -0.49 -3.80 -16.05
CA PRO A 214 -1.06 -3.08 -14.92
C PRO A 214 -2.33 -3.71 -14.34
N ALA A 215 -3.11 -4.43 -15.16
CA ALA A 215 -4.31 -5.11 -14.70
C ALA A 215 -3.97 -6.26 -13.74
N HIS A 216 -2.81 -6.89 -13.87
CA HIS A 216 -2.34 -7.97 -13.01
C HIS A 216 -1.78 -7.45 -11.66
N LEU A 217 -1.68 -6.13 -11.50
CA LEU A 217 -1.51 -5.49 -10.21
C LEU A 217 -2.90 -5.28 -9.58
N ARG A 218 -3.29 -6.23 -8.72
CA ARG A 218 -4.57 -6.24 -8.01
C ARG A 218 -4.54 -5.20 -6.90
N VAL A 219 -5.29 -4.11 -7.10
CA VAL A 219 -5.44 -3.05 -6.07
C VAL A 219 -6.70 -3.33 -5.27
N LEU A 220 -6.53 -3.78 -4.03
CA LEU A 220 -7.67 -4.10 -3.17
C LEU A 220 -8.12 -2.88 -2.36
N PRO A 221 -9.43 -2.75 -2.09
CA PRO A 221 -9.96 -1.66 -1.27
C PRO A 221 -9.22 -1.53 0.07
N THR A 222 -9.08 -0.30 0.55
CA THR A 222 -8.50 -0.02 1.87
C THR A 222 -9.20 -0.85 2.94
N GLY A 223 -8.44 -1.67 3.67
CA GLY A 223 -8.95 -2.34 4.87
C GLY A 223 -9.32 -1.30 5.92
N ARG A 224 -10.53 -1.40 6.47
CA ARG A 224 -11.09 -0.43 7.43
C ARG A 224 -11.55 -1.13 8.69
N ASP A 225 -11.47 -0.42 9.81
CA ASP A 225 -12.12 -0.86 11.05
C ASP A 225 -13.64 -0.97 10.80
N PRO A 226 -14.26 -2.14 11.05
CA PRO A 226 -15.67 -2.37 10.74
C PRO A 226 -16.63 -1.51 11.58
N LYS A 227 -16.17 -0.94 12.70
CA LYS A 227 -17.03 -0.15 13.59
C LYS A 227 -17.13 1.30 13.17
N ASP A 228 -16.03 1.89 12.72
CA ASP A 228 -15.94 3.34 12.49
C ASP A 228 -15.31 3.74 11.15
N GLY A 229 -14.86 2.77 10.35
CA GLY A 229 -14.34 3.01 9.01
C GLY A 229 -12.91 3.56 8.97
N LEU A 230 -12.22 3.69 10.11
CA LEU A 230 -10.83 4.13 10.12
C LEU A 230 -9.98 3.20 9.26
N ALA A 231 -9.21 3.77 8.33
CA ALA A 231 -8.26 3.01 7.53
C ALA A 231 -7.25 2.30 8.45
N LEU A 232 -7.11 0.97 8.28
CA LEU A 232 -6.18 0.17 9.07
C LEU A 232 -4.74 0.53 8.70
N SER A 233 -3.93 0.79 9.72
CA SER A 233 -2.51 1.08 9.57
C SER A 233 -1.75 0.61 10.81
N SER A 234 -0.51 0.14 10.62
CA SER A 234 0.41 -0.11 11.74
C SER A 234 0.60 1.13 12.63
N ARG A 235 0.54 2.34 12.05
CA ARG A 235 0.64 3.61 12.79
C ARG A 235 -0.56 3.88 13.72
N ASN A 236 -1.68 3.19 13.55
CA ASN A 236 -2.83 3.33 14.45
C ASN A 236 -2.50 2.87 15.88
N ALA A 237 -1.49 2.00 16.06
CA ALA A 237 -1.01 1.58 17.37
C ALA A 237 -0.40 2.72 18.19
N TYR A 238 -0.06 3.85 17.56
CA TYR A 238 0.49 5.03 18.24
C TYR A 238 -0.60 5.95 18.80
N LEU A 239 -1.86 5.72 18.42
CA LEU A 239 -2.98 6.52 18.87
C LEU A 239 -3.40 6.10 20.28
N THR A 240 -3.50 7.07 21.17
CA THR A 240 -4.13 6.87 22.47
C THR A 240 -5.65 6.71 22.31
N PRO A 241 -6.38 6.22 23.33
CA PRO A 241 -7.83 6.03 23.23
C PRO A 241 -8.59 7.28 22.76
N ARG A 242 -8.23 8.47 23.24
CA ARG A 242 -8.86 9.74 22.85
C ARG A 242 -8.51 10.14 21.41
N ALA A 243 -7.24 10.04 21.03
CA ALA A 243 -6.80 10.30 19.66
C ALA A 243 -7.44 9.32 18.66
N ARG A 244 -7.57 8.04 19.03
CA ARG A 244 -8.22 6.99 18.24
C ARG A 244 -9.70 7.27 18.02
N ALA A 245 -10.40 7.82 19.01
CA ALA A 245 -11.82 8.18 18.88
C ALA A 245 -12.06 9.31 17.86
N VAL A 246 -11.10 10.24 17.72
CA VAL A 246 -11.16 11.34 16.74
C VAL A 246 -10.76 10.90 15.33
N SER A 247 -9.87 9.89 15.23
CA SER A 247 -9.24 9.46 13.98
C SER A 247 -10.18 9.14 12.79
N PRO A 248 -11.39 8.58 12.98
CA PRO A 248 -12.35 8.37 11.89
C PRO A 248 -12.81 9.64 11.16
N VAL A 249 -12.53 10.84 11.70
CA VAL A 249 -12.89 12.12 11.08
C VAL A 249 -12.42 12.25 9.63
N LEU A 250 -11.22 11.76 9.32
CA LEU A 250 -10.68 11.85 7.96
C LEU A 250 -11.57 11.04 6.99
N TYR A 251 -11.93 9.81 7.36
CA TYR A 251 -12.83 9.00 6.53
C TYR A 251 -14.22 9.65 6.38
N ARG A 252 -14.78 10.21 7.46
CA ARG A 252 -16.06 10.95 7.39
C ARG A 252 -15.99 12.14 6.42
N ALA A 253 -14.90 12.92 6.48
CA ALA A 253 -14.68 14.05 5.58
C ALA A 253 -14.61 13.60 4.11
N LEU A 254 -13.87 12.52 3.81
CA LEU A 254 -13.78 11.99 2.45
C LEU A 254 -15.12 11.44 1.95
N ARG A 255 -15.92 10.81 2.83
CA ARG A 255 -17.27 10.31 2.48
C ARG A 255 -18.25 11.44 2.17
N GLU A 256 -18.16 12.54 2.90
CA GLU A 256 -18.99 13.72 2.64
C GLU A 256 -18.66 14.32 1.27
N ALA A 257 -17.37 14.51 0.99
CA ALA A 257 -16.90 14.97 -0.32
C ALA A 257 -17.27 14.02 -1.46
N GLU A 258 -17.16 12.70 -1.27
CA GLU A 258 -17.65 11.71 -2.24
C GLU A 258 -19.15 11.89 -2.55
N SER A 259 -19.97 12.18 -1.53
CA SER A 259 -21.41 12.41 -1.69
C SER A 259 -21.68 13.66 -2.56
N VAL A 260 -20.97 14.76 -2.29
CA VAL A 260 -21.04 16.00 -3.07
C VAL A 260 -20.64 15.74 -4.53
N PHE A 261 -19.49 15.10 -4.74
CA PHE A 261 -19.00 14.78 -6.09
C PHE A 261 -20.01 13.94 -6.89
N LYS A 262 -20.57 12.89 -6.28
CA LYS A 262 -21.58 12.03 -6.91
C LYS A 262 -22.87 12.78 -7.25
N THR A 263 -23.27 13.71 -6.39
CA THR A 263 -24.46 14.54 -6.62
C THR A 263 -24.30 15.37 -7.89
N HIS A 264 -23.16 16.05 -8.06
CA HIS A 264 -22.88 16.81 -9.28
C HIS A 264 -22.76 15.95 -10.54
N ALA A 265 -22.14 14.77 -10.43
CA ALA A 265 -22.05 13.83 -11.54
C ALA A 265 -23.43 13.40 -12.04
N SER A 266 -24.38 13.17 -11.12
CA SER A 266 -25.76 12.80 -11.47
C SER A 266 -26.57 13.94 -12.13
N GLN A 267 -26.18 15.19 -11.89
CA GLN A 267 -26.83 16.39 -12.41
C GLN A 267 -26.25 16.85 -13.76
N GLY A 268 -25.33 16.08 -14.37
CA GLY A 268 -24.67 16.44 -15.64
C GLY A 268 -23.81 17.71 -15.56
N SER A 269 -23.45 18.14 -14.34
CA SER A 269 -22.81 19.42 -14.06
C SER A 269 -21.28 19.38 -14.20
N THR A 270 -20.75 18.62 -15.15
CA THR A 270 -19.29 18.45 -15.36
C THR A 270 -18.81 18.88 -16.74
N SER A 271 -19.70 19.34 -17.63
CA SER A 271 -19.41 19.58 -19.05
C SER A 271 -18.91 20.99 -19.39
N SER A 272 -18.96 21.95 -18.46
CA SER A 272 -18.36 23.29 -18.64
C SER A 272 -17.27 23.58 -17.60
N ALA A 273 -16.34 24.47 -17.93
CA ALA A 273 -15.25 24.86 -17.04
C ALA A 273 -15.76 25.41 -15.70
N ASP A 274 -16.77 26.29 -15.72
CA ASP A 274 -17.40 26.81 -14.50
C ASP A 274 -18.07 25.71 -13.67
N ALA A 275 -18.60 24.68 -14.33
CA ALA A 275 -19.25 23.57 -13.64
C ALA A 275 -18.20 22.68 -12.96
N ALA A 276 -17.12 22.31 -13.66
CA ALA A 276 -16.01 21.57 -13.08
C ALA A 276 -15.39 22.31 -11.88
N GLN A 277 -15.21 23.63 -11.99
CA GLN A 277 -14.72 24.46 -10.89
C GLN A 277 -15.63 24.37 -9.65
N ARG A 278 -16.95 24.49 -9.84
CA ARG A 278 -17.91 24.34 -8.74
C ARG A 278 -17.84 22.95 -8.10
N VAL A 279 -17.78 21.89 -8.90
CA VAL A 279 -17.70 20.51 -8.38
C VAL A 279 -16.45 20.33 -7.52
N VAL A 280 -15.27 20.72 -8.02
CA VAL A 280 -14.01 20.57 -7.30
C VAL A 280 -14.06 21.35 -5.98
N HIS A 281 -14.44 22.63 -6.04
CA HIS A 281 -14.48 23.50 -4.86
C HIS A 281 -15.47 22.99 -3.80
N GLN A 282 -16.72 22.72 -4.18
CA GLN A 282 -17.75 22.25 -3.24
C GLN A 282 -17.41 20.89 -2.64
N THR A 283 -16.81 19.99 -3.43
CA THR A 283 -16.32 18.68 -2.95
C THR A 283 -15.26 18.87 -1.85
N LEU A 284 -14.26 19.73 -2.09
CA LEU A 284 -13.15 19.95 -1.16
C LEU A 284 -13.59 20.73 0.08
N GLU A 285 -14.40 21.76 -0.06
CA GLU A 285 -14.95 22.52 1.07
C GLU A 285 -15.76 21.63 2.01
N ALA A 286 -16.62 20.75 1.46
CA ALA A 286 -17.40 19.83 2.26
C ALA A 286 -16.51 18.92 3.14
N ALA A 287 -15.43 18.40 2.57
CA ALA A 287 -14.44 17.62 3.33
C ALA A 287 -13.74 18.44 4.42
N ARG A 288 -13.24 19.63 4.04
CA ARG A 288 -12.44 20.50 4.91
C ARG A 288 -13.25 20.97 6.12
N ASN A 289 -14.52 21.30 5.91
CA ASN A 289 -15.44 21.73 6.98
C ASN A 289 -15.62 20.64 8.05
N ILE A 290 -15.77 19.37 7.67
CA ILE A 290 -15.88 18.25 8.63
C ILE A 290 -14.64 18.14 9.53
N VAL A 291 -13.44 18.31 8.96
CA VAL A 291 -12.20 18.25 9.74
C VAL A 291 -12.04 19.49 10.62
N LEU A 292 -12.39 20.67 10.11
CA LEU A 292 -12.33 21.93 10.86
C LEU A 292 -13.27 21.91 12.08
N GLU A 293 -14.51 21.48 11.89
CA GLU A 293 -15.48 21.34 12.98
C GLU A 293 -14.98 20.37 14.05
N GLN A 294 -14.40 19.23 13.64
CA GLN A 294 -13.84 18.28 14.59
C GLN A 294 -12.62 18.87 15.32
N SER A 295 -11.76 19.63 14.63
CA SER A 295 -10.61 20.28 15.24
C SER A 295 -11.05 21.29 16.31
N GLN A 296 -12.06 22.11 16.01
CA GLN A 296 -12.68 23.03 16.96
C GLN A 296 -13.30 22.30 18.17
N LYS A 297 -13.98 21.16 17.93
CA LYS A 297 -14.52 20.31 19.01
C LYS A 297 -13.40 19.80 19.92
N CYS A 298 -12.29 19.33 19.36
CA CYS A 298 -11.15 18.87 20.16
C CYS A 298 -10.51 20.02 20.97
N ALA A 299 -10.46 21.23 20.40
CA ALA A 299 -9.94 22.42 21.08
C ALA A 299 -10.87 22.90 22.22
N ALA A 300 -12.18 22.75 22.07
CA ALA A 300 -13.17 23.14 23.07
C ALA A 300 -13.43 22.07 24.15
N GLU A 301 -12.98 20.83 23.93
CA GLU A 301 -13.27 19.71 24.82
C GLU A 301 -12.61 19.89 26.20
N ALA A 302 -13.37 19.70 27.28
CA ALA A 302 -12.81 19.69 28.62
C ALA A 302 -11.87 18.47 28.79
N VAL A 303 -10.69 18.73 29.35
CA VAL A 303 -9.66 17.73 29.63
C VAL A 303 -9.22 17.84 31.09
N SER A 304 -8.86 16.71 31.70
CA SER A 304 -8.38 16.70 33.08
C SER A 304 -6.97 17.30 33.19
N SER A 305 -6.20 17.23 32.11
CA SER A 305 -4.88 17.84 31.96
C SER A 305 -4.65 18.24 30.49
N GLU A 306 -3.80 19.23 30.24
CA GLU A 306 -3.43 19.63 28.86
C GLU A 306 -2.79 18.48 28.07
N ASP A 307 -2.09 17.57 28.76
CA ASP A 307 -1.49 16.37 28.15
C ASP A 307 -2.54 15.39 27.60
N GLU A 308 -3.81 15.49 28.02
CA GLU A 308 -4.90 14.67 27.49
C GLU A 308 -5.52 15.25 26.22
N ARG A 309 -5.27 16.53 25.91
CA ARG A 309 -5.92 17.26 24.81
C ARG A 309 -5.53 16.67 23.46
N VAL A 310 -6.51 16.38 22.62
CA VAL A 310 -6.25 15.97 21.23
C VAL A 310 -6.12 17.22 20.36
N ILE A 311 -5.01 17.31 19.64
CA ILE A 311 -4.79 18.36 18.63
C ILE A 311 -4.90 17.69 17.26
N LEU A 312 -5.92 18.11 16.50
CA LEU A 312 -6.19 17.65 15.13
C LEU A 312 -5.84 18.77 14.16
N HIS A 313 -4.86 18.52 13.28
CA HIS A 313 -4.46 19.43 12.22
C HIS A 313 -4.65 18.77 10.85
N LEU A 314 -5.39 19.43 9.97
CA LEU A 314 -5.53 18.98 8.58
C LEU A 314 -4.23 19.30 7.83
N ASP A 315 -3.53 18.29 7.32
CA ASP A 315 -2.35 18.48 6.48
C ASP A 315 -2.79 18.88 5.07
N TYR A 316 -3.60 18.03 4.43
CA TYR A 316 -4.28 18.38 3.18
C TYR A 316 -5.54 17.53 2.97
N ILE A 317 -6.48 18.05 2.18
CA ILE A 317 -7.45 17.26 1.41
C ILE A 317 -7.42 17.82 -0.01
N THR A 318 -7.20 16.93 -0.98
CA THR A 318 -7.03 17.26 -2.39
C THR A 318 -7.84 16.34 -3.29
N LEU A 319 -8.13 16.85 -4.48
CA LEU A 319 -8.74 16.11 -5.56
C LEU A 319 -7.72 16.04 -6.69
N ASN A 320 -7.31 14.84 -7.09
CA ASN A 320 -6.22 14.64 -8.04
C ASN A 320 -6.69 13.91 -9.30
N ASP A 321 -6.13 14.29 -10.45
CA ASP A 321 -6.35 13.57 -11.70
C ASP A 321 -5.83 12.13 -11.59
N PRO A 322 -6.61 11.11 -11.99
CA PRO A 322 -6.24 9.71 -11.76
C PRO A 322 -5.04 9.21 -12.58
N ALA A 323 -4.60 9.95 -13.61
CA ALA A 323 -3.51 9.54 -14.48
C ALA A 323 -2.22 10.32 -14.23
N SER A 324 -2.32 11.62 -14.03
CA SER A 324 -1.20 12.55 -13.84
C SER A 324 -0.94 12.88 -12.37
N LEU A 325 -1.92 12.62 -11.48
CA LEU A 325 -1.89 12.93 -10.06
C LEU A 325 -1.79 14.43 -9.73
N VAL A 326 -1.92 15.31 -10.72
CA VAL A 326 -1.94 16.76 -10.49
C VAL A 326 -3.15 17.14 -9.66
N ASP A 327 -2.98 18.19 -8.86
CA ASP A 327 -4.01 18.74 -7.98
C ASP A 327 -5.00 19.57 -8.80
N LEU A 328 -6.24 19.09 -8.93
CA LEU A 328 -7.27 19.69 -9.78
C LEU A 328 -7.69 21.08 -9.30
N GLU A 329 -7.64 21.36 -7.99
CA GLU A 329 -7.94 22.69 -7.47
C GLU A 329 -6.87 23.69 -7.93
N LYS A 330 -5.59 23.30 -7.87
CA LYS A 330 -4.47 24.15 -8.32
C LYS A 330 -4.45 24.36 -9.82
N GLU A 331 -4.87 23.37 -10.60
CA GLU A 331 -5.03 23.53 -12.05
C GLU A 331 -6.07 24.62 -12.36
N LEU A 332 -7.22 24.59 -11.67
CA LEU A 332 -8.28 25.60 -11.79
C LEU A 332 -7.82 26.99 -11.34
N GLU A 333 -7.13 27.10 -10.20
CA GLU A 333 -6.57 28.36 -9.69
C GLU A 333 -5.58 28.99 -10.68
N ALA A 334 -4.85 28.16 -11.41
CA ALA A 334 -3.93 28.60 -12.46
C ALA A 334 -4.61 28.85 -13.82
N GLY A 335 -5.94 28.84 -13.87
CA GLY A 335 -6.74 29.11 -15.07
C GLY A 335 -6.74 27.99 -16.10
N ARG A 336 -6.35 26.76 -15.73
CA ARG A 336 -6.38 25.59 -16.61
C ARG A 336 -7.71 24.87 -16.50
N SER A 337 -8.17 24.28 -17.60
CA SER A 337 -9.37 23.45 -17.62
C SER A 337 -9.09 22.08 -17.01
N VAL A 338 -10.03 21.54 -16.24
CA VAL A 338 -9.97 20.19 -15.68
C VAL A 338 -11.06 19.31 -16.27
N ASP A 339 -10.74 18.04 -16.51
CA ASP A 339 -11.68 17.03 -17.01
C ASP A 339 -12.01 16.04 -15.89
N LEU A 340 -13.27 16.05 -15.44
CA LEU A 340 -13.77 15.16 -14.40
C LEU A 340 -14.40 13.87 -14.96
N SER A 341 -14.46 13.70 -16.29
CA SER A 341 -15.08 12.52 -16.92
C SER A 341 -14.35 11.21 -16.60
N ARG A 342 -13.05 11.31 -16.30
CA ARG A 342 -12.19 10.18 -15.91
C ARG A 342 -12.29 9.83 -14.43
N GLY A 343 -13.09 10.59 -13.68
CA GLY A 343 -13.12 10.52 -12.24
C GLY A 343 -11.97 11.28 -11.58
N ALA A 344 -11.80 11.07 -10.29
CA ALA A 344 -10.77 11.74 -9.49
C ALA A 344 -10.36 10.92 -8.27
N ILE A 345 -9.14 11.15 -7.79
CA ILE A 345 -8.66 10.61 -6.51
C ILE A 345 -8.91 11.66 -5.45
N LEU A 346 -9.84 11.39 -4.55
CA LEU A 346 -10.03 12.20 -3.36
C LEU A 346 -9.14 11.63 -2.26
N SER A 347 -8.18 12.40 -1.79
CA SER A 347 -7.25 11.95 -0.76
C SER A 347 -7.03 13.01 0.31
N GLY A 348 -6.64 12.58 1.49
CA GLY A 348 -6.31 13.50 2.56
C GLY A 348 -5.34 12.93 3.57
N ALA A 349 -4.70 13.83 4.29
CA ALA A 349 -3.84 13.54 5.41
C ALA A 349 -4.18 14.43 6.60
N ALA A 350 -4.13 13.87 7.80
CA ALA A 350 -4.36 14.59 9.04
C ALA A 350 -3.32 14.20 10.10
N LEU A 351 -2.85 15.19 10.84
CA LEU A 351 -1.94 15.04 11.97
C LEU A 351 -2.76 15.02 13.24
N ILE A 352 -2.60 13.96 14.03
CA ILE A 352 -3.25 13.81 15.34
C ILE A 352 -2.17 13.69 16.40
N ARG A 353 -2.25 14.55 17.42
CA ARG A 353 -1.36 14.57 18.58
C ARG A 353 -2.18 14.58 19.86
N GLN A 354 -1.63 14.06 20.96
CA GLN A 354 -2.18 14.25 22.28
C GLN A 354 -1.21 15.06 23.16
N GLY A 355 -1.66 16.16 23.75
CA GLY A 355 -0.80 17.14 24.42
C GLY A 355 0.10 17.90 23.46
N GLU A 356 0.75 18.97 23.92
CA GLU A 356 1.66 19.77 23.08
C GLU A 356 2.94 18.99 22.71
N SER A 357 3.44 18.19 23.66
CA SER A 357 4.68 17.43 23.58
C SER A 357 4.51 15.98 23.10
N GLY A 358 3.26 15.52 22.90
CA GLY A 358 3.02 14.13 22.56
C GLY A 358 3.38 13.76 21.12
N ARG A 359 3.40 12.45 20.87
CA ARG A 359 3.72 11.89 19.55
C ARG A 359 2.68 12.33 18.52
N VAL A 360 3.16 12.78 17.37
CA VAL A 360 2.31 13.09 16.21
C VAL A 360 2.12 11.83 15.37
N THR A 361 0.87 11.47 15.14
CA THR A 361 0.50 10.41 14.19
C THR A 361 -0.08 11.04 12.94
N ARG A 362 0.57 10.83 11.79
CA ARG A 362 0.06 11.25 10.48
C ARG A 362 -0.78 10.13 9.86
N LEU A 363 -2.07 10.38 9.72
CA LEU A 363 -3.02 9.49 9.07
C LEU A 363 -3.19 9.90 7.61
N ILE A 364 -3.34 8.91 6.73
CA ILE A 364 -3.65 9.12 5.30
C ILE A 364 -4.84 8.24 4.92
N ASP A 365 -5.67 8.72 4.02
CA ASP A 365 -6.80 7.96 3.46
C ASP A 365 -7.17 8.48 2.07
N ASN A 366 -7.88 7.68 1.29
CA ASN A 366 -8.37 8.05 -0.04
C ASN A 366 -9.66 7.33 -0.44
N ILE A 367 -10.36 7.91 -1.41
CA ILE A 367 -11.52 7.37 -2.10
C ILE A 367 -11.35 7.62 -3.61
N LEU A 368 -11.63 6.60 -4.42
CA LEU A 368 -11.67 6.73 -5.88
C LEU A 368 -13.08 7.16 -6.30
N LEU A 369 -13.17 8.22 -7.09
CA LEU A 369 -14.43 8.78 -7.56
C LEU A 369 -14.56 8.52 -9.05
N GLY A 370 -15.55 7.73 -9.48
CA GLY A 370 -15.86 7.55 -10.90
C GLY A 370 -14.93 6.61 -11.68
N PHE A 371 -13.99 5.92 -11.02
CA PHE A 371 -13.14 4.89 -11.66
C PHE A 371 -12.69 3.80 -10.69
N THR A 372 -12.16 2.71 -11.23
CA THR A 372 -11.55 1.60 -10.47
C THR A 372 -10.21 1.24 -11.08
N LEU A 373 -9.34 0.58 -10.30
CA LEU A 373 -8.03 0.10 -10.73
C LEU A 373 -8.03 -1.40 -10.99
#